data_AF-A0A8X6T6E4-F1
#
_entry.id   AF-A0A8X6T6E4-F1
#
_cell.length_a   1.000
_cell.length_b   1.000
_cell.length_c   1.000
_cell.angle_alpha   90.00
_cell.angle_beta   90.00
_cell.angle_gamma   90.00
#
_symmetry.space_group_name_H-M   'P 1'
#
loop_
_entity.id
_entity.type
_entity.pdbx_description
1 polymer ?
#
loop_
_entity_poly.entity_id
_entity_poly.type
_entity_poly.pdbx_seq_one_letter_code
_entity_poly.pdbx_strand_id
1 'polypeptide(L)'
;MRVIIVLDHLDRPISTHLMLVSEMRVEKIMACAVKVLQSKSEVRLDEGFNVEIITIRRPVGSGKTNRRVIIPSLDRLGKKSIRCVPDDDLNICCAKAILLAIAEVENDADLKSLRRKDCDLLKRRAIALPQKTGVPQGPCGFEEIALFE
;
A
#
# COMPACT_ATOMS: atom_id res chain seq x y z
N MET A 1 18.71 -9.15 -4.85
CA MET A 1 18.26 -10.13 -3.85
C MET A 1 17.46 -9.41 -2.78
N ARG A 2 16.33 -9.99 -2.38
CA ARG A 2 15.46 -9.53 -1.29
C ARG A 2 15.07 -10.75 -0.48
N VAL A 3 15.03 -10.61 0.84
CA VAL A 3 14.53 -11.63 1.75
C VAL A 3 13.26 -11.12 2.39
N ILE A 4 12.24 -11.96 2.42
CA ILE A 4 10.93 -11.70 2.99
C ILE A 4 10.67 -12.82 3.98
N ILE A 5 10.24 -12.45 5.18
CA ILE A 5 9.81 -13.39 6.19
C ILE A 5 8.31 -13.21 6.37
N VAL A 6 7.58 -14.30 6.16
CA VAL A 6 6.12 -14.37 6.25
C VAL A 6 5.76 -15.32 7.38
N LEU A 7 4.78 -14.92 8.17
CA LEU A 7 4.26 -15.67 9.28
C LEU A 7 2.77 -15.37 9.40
N ASP A 8 1.95 -16.38 9.68
CA ASP A 8 0.49 -16.28 9.61
C ASP A 8 -0.10 -15.24 10.58
N HIS A 9 0.61 -14.95 11.67
CA HIS A 9 0.20 -13.99 12.70
C HIS A 9 0.84 -12.60 12.56
N LEU A 10 1.58 -12.33 11.48
CA LEU A 10 2.16 -11.01 11.22
C LEU A 10 1.19 -10.20 10.36
N ASP A 11 0.74 -9.05 10.89
CA ASP A 11 -0.12 -8.11 10.14
C ASP A 11 0.50 -7.70 8.80
N ARG A 12 1.83 -7.64 8.73
CA ARG A 12 2.58 -7.30 7.52
C ARG A 12 3.86 -8.11 7.42
N PRO A 13 4.22 -8.64 6.24
CA PRO A 13 5.47 -9.36 6.06
C PRO A 13 6.68 -8.44 6.30
N ILE A 14 7.66 -8.96 7.04
CA ILE A 14 8.92 -8.23 7.29
C ILE A 14 9.88 -8.55 6.15
N SER A 15 10.41 -7.53 5.51
CA SER A 15 11.29 -7.71 4.35
C SER A 15 12.47 -6.77 4.33
N THR A 16 13.57 -7.22 3.73
CA THR A 16 14.64 -6.33 3.31
C THR A 16 14.19 -5.51 2.11
N HIS A 17 14.88 -4.41 1.82
CA HIS A 17 14.85 -3.82 0.49
C HIS A 17 15.62 -4.71 -0.51
N LEU A 18 15.37 -4.55 -1.80
CA LEU A 18 16.14 -5.24 -2.84
C LEU A 18 17.56 -4.66 -2.90
N MET A 19 18.56 -5.51 -2.70
CA MET A 19 19.98 -5.13 -2.73
C MET A 19 20.79 -6.01 -3.69
N LEU A 20 22.06 -5.65 -3.93
CA LEU A 20 22.96 -6.52 -4.68
C LEU A 20 23.18 -7.84 -3.92
N VAL A 21 23.37 -8.94 -4.66
CA VAL A 21 23.67 -10.24 -4.03
C VAL A 21 24.95 -10.14 -3.20
N SER A 22 25.95 -9.41 -3.69
CA SER A 22 27.21 -9.14 -2.99
C SER A 22 27.06 -8.31 -1.71
N GLU A 23 25.95 -7.59 -1.55
CA GLU A 23 25.66 -6.78 -0.36
C GLU A 23 24.76 -7.50 0.64
N MET A 24 24.20 -8.64 0.26
CA MET A 24 23.41 -9.48 1.16
C MET A 24 24.37 -10.23 2.06
N ARG A 25 24.27 -9.94 3.37
CA ARG A 25 25.05 -10.63 4.40
C ARG A 25 24.12 -11.28 5.40
N VAL A 26 24.64 -12.27 6.13
CA VAL A 26 23.88 -13.02 7.15
C VAL A 26 23.27 -12.10 8.18
N GLU A 27 23.96 -11.04 8.60
CA GLU A 27 23.47 -10.11 9.62
C GLU A 27 22.18 -9.40 9.17
N LYS A 28 22.01 -9.12 7.88
CA LYS A 28 20.79 -8.51 7.35
C LYS A 28 19.60 -9.46 7.36
N ILE A 29 19.85 -10.75 7.14
CA ILE A 29 18.84 -11.81 7.22
C ILE A 29 18.42 -12.00 8.68
N MET A 30 19.40 -12.13 9.57
CA MET A 30 19.15 -12.27 11.01
C MET A 30 18.45 -11.04 11.59
N ALA A 31 18.79 -9.83 11.14
CA ALA A 31 18.08 -8.62 11.56
C ALA A 31 16.59 -8.65 11.16
N CYS A 32 16.22 -9.27 10.03
CA CYS A 32 14.82 -9.46 9.67
C CYS A 32 14.14 -10.49 10.57
N ALA A 33 14.82 -11.61 10.86
CA ALA A 33 14.30 -12.63 11.77
C ALA A 33 14.09 -12.08 13.19
N VAL A 34 15.04 -11.28 13.70
CA VAL A 34 14.92 -10.61 15.00
C VAL A 34 13.72 -9.66 15.03
N LYS A 35 13.47 -8.90 13.97
CA LYS A 35 12.28 -8.03 13.90
C LYS A 35 10.98 -8.83 13.94
N VAL A 36 10.95 -10.00 13.32
CA VAL A 36 9.79 -10.92 13.38
C VAL A 36 9.58 -11.39 14.81
N LEU A 37 10.64 -11.85 15.47
CA LEU A 37 10.58 -12.28 16.87
C LEU A 37 10.13 -11.13 17.80
N GLN A 38 10.62 -9.92 17.59
CA GLN A 38 10.25 -8.73 18.37
C GLN A 38 8.84 -8.22 18.08
N SER A 39 8.27 -8.53 16.91
CA SER A 39 6.90 -8.13 16.57
C SER A 39 5.84 -8.99 17.26
N LYS A 40 6.22 -10.16 17.80
CA LYS A 40 5.35 -11.02 18.59
C LYS A 40 5.43 -10.66 20.07
N SER A 41 4.27 -10.60 20.73
CA SER A 41 4.18 -10.54 22.20
C SER A 41 4.60 -11.85 22.86
N GLU A 42 4.36 -13.00 22.20
CA GLU A 42 4.78 -14.33 22.64
C GLU A 42 5.40 -15.11 21.48
N VAL A 43 6.63 -15.59 21.66
CA VAL A 43 7.34 -16.43 20.69
C VAL A 43 7.21 -17.88 21.13
N ARG A 44 6.28 -18.61 20.51
CA ARG A 44 6.17 -20.06 20.72
C ARG A 44 7.24 -20.77 19.88
N LEU A 45 8.02 -21.65 20.50
CA LEU A 45 9.16 -22.34 19.87
C LEU A 45 8.73 -23.44 18.86
N ASP A 46 7.46 -23.80 18.87
CA ASP A 46 6.82 -24.75 17.96
C ASP A 46 6.35 -24.10 16.64
N GLU A 47 6.37 -22.77 16.54
CA GLU A 47 5.96 -22.04 15.34
C GLU A 47 7.18 -21.64 14.49
N GLY A 48 7.21 -22.13 13.25
CA GLY A 48 8.17 -21.72 12.23
C GLY A 48 7.72 -20.48 11.46
N PHE A 49 8.63 -19.86 10.71
CA PHE A 49 8.31 -18.80 9.74
C PHE A 49 8.75 -19.21 8.34
N ASN A 50 8.03 -18.72 7.33
CA ASN A 50 8.37 -18.93 5.93
C ASN A 50 9.35 -17.85 5.47
N VAL A 51 10.44 -18.27 4.84
CA VAL A 51 11.43 -17.36 4.25
C VAL A 51 11.35 -17.43 2.73
N GLU A 52 10.96 -16.32 2.11
CA GLU A 52 10.93 -16.17 0.67
C GLU A 52 12.16 -15.35 0.21
N ILE A 53 12.92 -15.91 -0.72
CA ILE A 53 14.13 -15.30 -1.26
C ILE A 53 13.90 -14.95 -2.73
N ILE A 54 13.83 -13.66 -3.03
CA ILE A 54 13.61 -13.15 -4.38
C ILE A 54 14.93 -12.64 -4.96
N THR A 55 15.36 -13.24 -6.06
CA THR A 55 16.53 -12.77 -6.83
C THR A 55 16.10 -12.34 -8.22
N ILE A 56 16.28 -11.05 -8.51
CA ILE A 56 15.95 -10.44 -9.80
C ILE A 56 17.25 -10.18 -10.54
N ARG A 57 17.39 -10.70 -11.76
CA ARG A 57 18.50 -10.38 -12.66
C ARG A 57 18.26 -8.99 -13.26
N ARG A 58 19.15 -8.03 -12.99
CA ARG A 58 19.05 -6.70 -13.60
C ARG A 58 19.59 -6.75 -15.04
N PRO A 59 18.91 -6.14 -16.02
CA PRO A 59 19.42 -6.06 -17.38
C PRO A 59 20.70 -5.21 -17.43
N VAL A 60 21.68 -5.65 -18.21
CA VAL A 60 22.95 -4.95 -18.42
C VAL A 60 22.69 -3.54 -18.97
N GLY A 61 23.35 -2.52 -18.38
CA GLY A 61 23.21 -1.11 -18.80
C GLY A 61 22.21 -0.27 -18.00
N SER A 62 21.40 -0.87 -17.12
CA SER A 62 20.65 -0.10 -16.12
C SER A 62 21.64 0.40 -15.05
N GLY A 63 22.14 1.63 -15.21
CA GLY A 63 23.22 2.22 -14.40
C GLY A 63 22.97 2.19 -12.88
N LYS A 64 23.89 2.79 -12.11
CA LYS A 64 23.76 2.98 -10.65
C LYS A 64 22.58 3.90 -10.33
N THR A 65 21.36 3.42 -10.46
CA THR A 65 20.20 4.13 -9.93
C THR A 65 19.96 3.55 -8.55
N ASN A 66 20.23 4.33 -7.50
CA ASN A 66 19.79 4.09 -6.12
C ASN A 66 18.25 4.02 -5.97
N ARG A 67 17.51 3.80 -7.06
CA ARG A 67 16.06 3.65 -7.05
C ARG A 67 15.72 2.24 -6.58
N ARG A 68 14.99 2.18 -5.47
CA ARG A 68 14.35 0.99 -4.95
C ARG A 68 13.53 0.34 -6.07
N VAL A 69 13.80 -0.92 -6.37
CA VAL A 69 12.92 -1.74 -7.23
C VAL A 69 11.63 -1.99 -6.45
N ILE A 70 10.51 -1.61 -7.04
CA ILE A 70 9.17 -1.73 -6.46
C ILE A 70 8.57 -3.04 -6.96
N ILE A 71 8.24 -3.94 -6.03
CA ILE A 71 7.44 -5.14 -6.27
C ILE A 71 6.00 -4.80 -5.86
N PRO A 72 5.08 -4.52 -6.79
CA PRO A 72 3.77 -3.93 -6.47
C PRO A 72 2.97 -4.72 -5.43
N SER A 73 2.98 -6.06 -5.50
CA SER A 73 2.26 -6.94 -4.57
C SER A 73 2.70 -6.77 -3.10
N LEU A 74 3.98 -6.44 -2.87
CA LEU A 74 4.59 -6.35 -1.54
C LEU A 74 4.81 -4.90 -1.09
N ASP A 75 5.24 -4.04 -2.01
CA ASP A 75 5.63 -2.67 -1.71
C ASP A 75 4.45 -1.69 -1.69
N ARG A 76 3.25 -2.13 -2.12
CA ARG A 76 2.00 -1.35 -1.94
C ARG A 76 1.76 -0.97 -0.48
N LEU A 77 2.08 -1.85 0.47
CA LEU A 77 1.91 -1.63 1.91
C LEU A 77 2.85 -0.55 2.48
N GLY A 78 3.97 -0.28 1.81
CA GLY A 78 4.94 0.74 2.19
C GLY A 78 4.77 2.07 1.44
N LYS A 79 3.77 2.19 0.58
CA LYS A 79 3.55 3.39 -0.24
C LYS A 79 2.99 4.50 0.65
N LYS A 80 3.80 5.54 0.89
CA LYS A 80 3.41 6.74 1.64
C LYS A 80 2.55 7.73 0.84
N SER A 81 2.02 7.36 -0.32
CA SER A 81 1.11 8.25 -1.06
C SER A 81 -0.29 8.20 -0.45
N ILE A 82 -0.39 8.59 0.81
CA ILE A 82 -1.67 8.92 1.42
C ILE A 82 -1.96 10.33 0.95
N ARG A 83 -2.70 10.47 -0.14
CA ARG A 83 -3.46 11.70 -0.30
C ARG A 83 -4.55 11.64 0.75
N CYS A 84 -4.36 12.39 1.83
CA CYS A 84 -5.41 12.58 2.82
C CYS A 84 -6.59 13.25 2.14
N VAL A 85 -7.62 12.45 1.86
CA VAL A 85 -8.97 12.97 1.71
C VAL A 85 -9.39 13.40 3.11
N PRO A 86 -9.75 14.67 3.33
CA PRO A 86 -10.22 15.10 4.64
C PRO A 86 -11.49 14.33 4.99
N ASP A 87 -11.56 13.92 6.26
CA ASP A 87 -12.75 13.32 6.84
C ASP A 87 -13.94 14.26 6.64
N ASP A 88 -15.11 13.67 6.47
CA ASP A 88 -16.36 14.37 6.21
C ASP A 88 -17.44 13.72 7.06
N ASP A 89 -18.25 14.55 7.71
CA ASP A 89 -19.32 14.10 8.61
C ASP A 89 -20.36 13.23 7.88
N LEU A 90 -20.40 13.32 6.54
CA LEU A 90 -21.28 12.53 5.68
C LEU A 90 -20.72 11.14 5.30
N ASN A 91 -19.57 10.71 5.85
CA ASN A 91 -18.91 9.44 5.53
C ASN A 91 -18.60 9.23 4.03
N ILE A 92 -18.42 10.30 3.27
CA ILE A 92 -18.13 10.26 1.82
C ILE A 92 -16.61 10.17 1.51
N CYS A 93 -15.77 9.87 2.51
CA CYS A 93 -14.32 9.70 2.43
C CYS A 93 -13.90 8.82 1.25
N CYS A 94 -14.48 7.61 1.16
CA CYS A 94 -14.13 6.63 0.14
C CYS A 94 -14.53 7.09 -1.27
N ALA A 95 -15.77 7.58 -1.44
CA ALA A 95 -16.25 8.08 -2.72
C ALA A 95 -15.39 9.24 -3.27
N LYS A 96 -14.95 10.16 -2.39
CA LYS A 96 -14.01 11.22 -2.75
C LYS A 96 -12.65 10.68 -3.20
N ALA A 97 -12.13 9.67 -2.51
CA ALA A 97 -10.84 9.05 -2.84
C ALA A 97 -10.90 8.38 -4.22
N ILE A 98 -11.97 7.63 -4.50
CA ILE A 98 -12.20 6.97 -5.79
C ILE A 98 -12.32 8.00 -6.91
N LEU A 99 -13.12 9.05 -6.74
CA LEU A 99 -13.28 10.10 -7.75
C LEU A 99 -11.97 10.84 -8.05
N LEU A 100 -11.16 11.12 -7.02
CA LEU A 100 -9.84 11.72 -7.20
C LEU A 100 -8.90 10.78 -7.97
N ALA A 101 -8.94 9.48 -7.70
CA ALA A 101 -8.13 8.49 -8.40
C ALA A 101 -8.56 8.36 -9.87
N ILE A 102 -9.86 8.28 -10.16
CA ILE A 102 -10.39 8.22 -11.54
C ILE A 102 -10.00 9.49 -12.31
N ALA A 103 -10.24 10.68 -11.73
CA ALA A 103 -9.89 11.94 -12.37
C ALA A 103 -8.39 12.06 -12.67
N GLU A 104 -7.52 11.44 -11.87
CA GLU A 104 -6.09 11.36 -12.15
C GLU A 104 -5.73 10.46 -13.32
N VAL A 105 -6.38 9.30 -13.42
CA VAL A 105 -6.16 8.34 -14.50
C VAL A 105 -6.68 8.89 -15.82
N GLU A 106 -7.86 9.51 -15.80
CA GLU A 106 -8.52 10.08 -16.99
C GLU A 106 -7.99 11.47 -17.37
N ASN A 107 -7.13 12.06 -16.53
CA ASN A 107 -6.59 13.41 -16.72
C ASN A 107 -7.70 14.47 -16.90
N ASP A 108 -8.72 14.42 -16.03
CA ASP A 108 -9.89 15.30 -16.04
C ASP A 108 -9.45 16.77 -16.00
N ALA A 109 -10.07 17.62 -16.82
CA ALA A 109 -9.83 19.06 -16.85
C ALA A 109 -10.10 19.71 -15.46
N ASP A 110 -11.04 19.15 -14.71
CA ASP A 110 -11.44 19.64 -13.39
C ASP A 110 -10.56 19.13 -12.25
N LEU A 111 -9.52 18.32 -12.52
CA LEU A 111 -8.64 17.75 -11.50
C LEU A 111 -8.08 18.79 -10.52
N LYS A 112 -7.69 19.97 -11.03
CA LYS A 112 -7.20 21.08 -10.17
C LYS A 112 -8.28 21.58 -9.21
N SER A 113 -9.52 21.66 -9.69
CA SER A 113 -10.69 22.06 -8.91
C SER A 113 -11.11 20.98 -7.91
N LEU A 114 -11.01 19.70 -8.27
CA LEU A 114 -11.30 18.59 -7.36
C LEU A 114 -10.29 18.48 -6.20
N ARG A 115 -9.04 18.92 -6.42
CA ARG A 115 -7.99 18.93 -5.38
C ARG A 115 -8.11 20.10 -4.42
N ARG A 116 -8.89 21.13 -4.75
CA ARG A 116 -9.06 22.33 -3.94
C ARG A 116 -9.95 22.03 -2.74
N LYS A 117 -9.43 22.28 -1.53
CA LYS A 117 -10.17 22.06 -0.27
C LYS A 117 -11.39 22.96 -0.12
N ASP A 118 -11.34 24.12 -0.76
CA ASP A 118 -12.36 25.17 -0.79
C ASP A 118 -13.42 24.95 -1.88
N CYS A 119 -13.33 23.87 -2.66
CA CYS A 119 -14.27 23.58 -3.73
C CYS A 119 -15.20 22.41 -3.35
N ASP A 120 -16.50 22.70 -3.30
CA ASP A 120 -17.54 21.69 -3.03
C ASP A 120 -17.79 20.73 -4.21
N LEU A 121 -17.11 20.92 -5.35
CA LEU A 121 -17.28 20.06 -6.53
C LEU A 121 -17.01 18.59 -6.21
N LEU A 122 -15.95 18.31 -5.44
CA LEU A 122 -15.61 16.96 -5.03
C LEU A 122 -16.69 16.35 -4.13
N LYS A 123 -17.26 17.13 -3.19
CA LYS A 123 -18.36 16.70 -2.33
C LYS A 123 -19.62 16.38 -3.13
N ARG A 124 -20.01 17.27 -4.06
CA ARG A 124 -21.20 17.07 -4.92
C ARG A 124 -21.08 15.82 -5.78
N ARG A 125 -19.92 15.61 -6.42
CA ARG A 125 -19.68 14.40 -7.21
C ARG A 125 -19.66 13.14 -6.32
N ALA A 126 -19.10 13.23 -5.11
CA ALA A 126 -19.04 12.11 -4.17
C ALA A 126 -20.42 11.68 -3.66
N ILE A 127 -21.35 12.61 -3.43
CA ILE A 127 -22.75 12.31 -3.05
C ILE A 127 -23.50 11.62 -4.21
N ALA A 128 -23.21 12.00 -5.45
CA ALA A 128 -23.83 11.41 -6.64
C ALA A 128 -23.25 10.04 -7.03
N LEU A 129 -22.08 9.66 -6.50
CA LEU A 129 -21.41 8.41 -6.86
C LEU A 129 -22.18 7.15 -6.35
N PRO A 130 -22.61 7.07 -5.07
CA PRO A 130 -23.47 5.98 -4.56
C PRO A 130 -24.70 5.70 -5.43
N GLN A 131 -25.36 6.76 -5.91
CA GLN A 131 -26.56 6.64 -6.75
C GLN A 131 -26.28 5.99 -8.11
N LYS A 132 -25.05 6.15 -8.64
CA LYS A 132 -24.65 5.56 -9.91
C LYS A 132 -24.19 4.11 -9.77
N THR A 133 -23.58 3.77 -8.64
CA THR A 133 -22.98 2.44 -8.41
C THR A 133 -23.90 1.49 -7.64
N GLY A 134 -24.98 1.99 -7.04
CA GLY A 134 -25.90 1.20 -6.20
C GLY A 134 -25.31 0.82 -4.84
N VAL A 135 -24.13 1.35 -4.48
CA VAL A 135 -23.49 1.10 -3.19
C VAL A 135 -24.07 2.08 -2.17
N PRO A 136 -24.57 1.61 -1.02
CA PRO A 136 -25.14 2.50 0.00
C PRO A 136 -24.07 3.44 0.57
N GLN A 137 -24.50 4.65 0.93
CA GLN A 137 -23.65 5.59 1.64
C GLN A 137 -23.50 5.12 3.09
N GLY A 138 -22.27 4.94 3.55
CA GLY A 138 -21.97 4.37 4.85
C GLY A 138 -20.51 4.58 5.27
N PRO A 139 -20.11 4.11 6.46
CA PRO A 139 -18.73 4.19 6.92
C PRO A 139 -17.78 3.51 5.92
N CYS A 140 -16.59 4.10 5.74
CA CYS A 140 -15.55 3.55 4.87
C CYS A 140 -14.68 2.53 5.62
N GLY A 141 -15.26 1.36 5.94
CA GLY A 141 -14.57 0.23 6.57
C GLY A 141 -13.98 -0.76 5.56
N PHE A 142 -13.30 -1.79 6.06
CA PHE A 142 -12.65 -2.79 5.20
C PHE A 142 -13.66 -3.59 4.37
N GLU A 143 -14.79 -3.96 4.98
CA GLU A 143 -15.86 -4.73 4.32
C GLU A 143 -16.52 -3.91 3.21
N GLU A 144 -16.74 -2.62 3.44
CA GLU A 144 -17.37 -1.73 2.46
C GLU A 144 -16.43 -1.38 1.30
N ILE A 145 -15.11 -1.27 1.55
CA ILE A 145 -14.11 -1.02 0.50
C ILE A 145 -14.02 -2.22 -0.44
N ALA A 146 -14.17 -3.45 0.05
CA ALA A 146 -14.14 -4.66 -0.77
C ALA A 146 -15.27 -4.71 -1.81
N LEU A 147 -16.37 -3.96 -1.62
CA LEU A 147 -17.45 -3.85 -2.62
C LEU A 147 -17.06 -3.01 -3.85
N PHE A 148 -15.97 -2.24 -3.77
CA PHE A 148 -15.48 -1.37 -4.84
C PHE A 148 -14.29 -1.96 -5.61
N GLU A 149 -13.71 -3.09 -5.15
CA GLU A 149 -12.69 -3.86 -5.88
C GLU A 149 -13.33 -4.80 -6.92
#